data_AF-A0A1F7LK35-F1
#
_entry.id   AF-A0A1F7LK35-F1
#
_cell.length_a   1.000
_cell.length_b   1.000
_cell.length_c   1.000
_cell.angle_alpha   90.00
_cell.angle_beta   90.00
_cell.angle_gamma   90.00
#
_symmetry.space_group_name_H-M   'P 1'
#
loop_
_entity.id
_entity.type
_entity.pdbx_description
1 polymer ?
#
loop_
_entity_poly.entity_id
_entity_poly.type
_entity_poly.pdbx_seq_one_letter_code
_entity_poly.pdbx_strand_id
1 'polypeptide(L)'
;MARLKIGFIPIEGGHFYREALDPVWIGGWGELTLRRAATLGDNWIPGPTAELPRLIAGKTQFLDNRARAGLTAPIAEWPLTRDVIIAGRRPSGPSCDAASWRAASSSVAGRHPEVPC
;
A
#
# COMPACT_ATOMS: atom_id res chain seq x y z
N MET A 1 -9.30 -4.77 -19.63
CA MET A 1 -9.02 -5.29 -18.27
C MET A 1 -7.73 -4.67 -17.77
N ALA A 2 -7.67 -4.18 -16.53
CA ALA A 2 -6.44 -3.63 -15.97
C ALA A 2 -5.44 -4.76 -15.71
N ARG A 3 -4.22 -4.64 -16.22
CA ARG A 3 -3.15 -5.63 -16.02
C ARG A 3 -2.56 -5.45 -14.63
N LEU A 4 -2.56 -6.50 -13.80
CA LEU A 4 -1.86 -6.49 -12.52
C LEU A 4 -0.36 -6.26 -12.77
N LYS A 5 0.20 -5.21 -12.17
CA LYS A 5 1.64 -4.94 -12.16
C LYS A 5 2.17 -5.32 -10.78
N ILE A 6 3.05 -6.31 -10.73
CA ILE A 6 3.78 -6.68 -9.52
C ILE A 6 5.12 -5.93 -9.57
N GLY A 7 5.38 -5.10 -8.57
CA GLY A 7 6.64 -4.36 -8.42
C GLY A 7 7.38 -4.82 -7.17
N PHE A 8 8.70 -4.78 -7.21
CA PHE A 8 9.55 -5.06 -6.06
C PHE A 8 10.04 -3.73 -5.48
N ILE A 9 9.95 -3.55 -4.16
CA ILE A 9 10.52 -2.38 -3.47
C ILE A 9 11.86 -2.83 -2.88
N PRO A 10 13.00 -2.49 -3.51
CA PRO A 10 14.29 -2.84 -2.93
C PRO A 10 14.51 -2.00 -1.66
N ILE A 11 14.59 -2.68 -0.51
CA ILE A 11 14.89 -2.06 0.79
C ILE A 11 16.38 -1.74 0.96
N GLU A 12 17.26 -2.44 0.22
CA GLU A 12 18.71 -2.21 0.18
C GLU A 12 19.23 -2.38 -1.26
N GLY A 13 20.37 -1.76 -1.58
CA GLY A 13 21.04 -1.98 -2.87
C GLY A 13 20.39 -1.32 -4.09
N GLY A 14 19.48 -0.35 -3.91
CA GLY A 14 18.82 0.34 -5.05
C GLY A 14 19.79 0.98 -6.06
N HIS A 15 21.01 1.33 -5.62
CA HIS A 15 22.08 1.83 -6.49
C HIS A 15 22.62 0.79 -7.49
N PHE A 16 22.42 -0.52 -7.25
CA PHE A 16 22.76 -1.59 -8.19
C PHE A 16 21.76 -1.70 -9.36
N TYR A 17 20.59 -1.07 -9.23
CA TYR A 17 19.51 -1.14 -10.21
C TYR A 17 19.18 0.26 -10.73
N ARG A 18 20.04 0.82 -11.60
CA ARG A 18 19.85 2.17 -12.17
C ARG A 18 18.50 2.35 -12.87
N GLU A 19 17.97 1.29 -13.47
CA GLU A 19 16.65 1.25 -14.10
C GLU A 19 15.52 1.23 -13.07
N ALA A 20 15.76 0.72 -11.85
CA ALA A 20 14.78 0.74 -10.76
C ALA A 20 14.68 2.11 -10.07
N LEU A 21 15.51 3.09 -10.47
CA LEU A 21 15.43 4.46 -9.98
C LEU A 21 14.34 5.28 -10.69
N ASP A 22 13.74 4.76 -11.76
CA ASP A 22 12.65 5.42 -12.48
C ASP A 22 11.46 4.43 -12.61
N PRO A 23 10.31 4.67 -11.96
CA PRO A 23 9.92 5.88 -11.23
C PRO A 23 10.26 5.90 -9.72
N VAL A 24 10.45 7.10 -9.17
CA VAL A 24 10.67 7.34 -7.73
C VAL A 24 9.35 7.50 -6.98
N TRP A 25 9.03 6.54 -6.12
CA TRP A 25 7.82 6.59 -5.29
C TRP A 25 8.17 6.72 -3.80
N ILE A 26 7.53 7.67 -3.12
CA ILE A 26 7.81 7.96 -1.70
C ILE A 26 6.65 7.46 -0.84
N GLY A 27 6.96 6.59 0.11
CA GLY A 27 5.99 5.95 1.00
C GLY A 27 5.83 6.61 2.36
N GLY A 28 4.65 6.47 2.95
CA GLY A 28 4.38 6.83 4.35
C GLY A 28 3.21 7.79 4.53
N TRP A 29 3.12 8.35 5.74
CA TRP A 29 2.00 9.17 6.20
C TRP A 29 2.45 10.49 6.80
N GLY A 30 1.48 11.39 6.99
CA GLY A 30 1.69 12.70 7.60
C GLY A 30 2.00 13.79 6.58
N GLU A 31 1.86 15.02 7.01
CA GLU A 31 1.97 16.21 6.15
C GLU A 31 3.33 16.31 5.46
N LEU A 32 4.43 16.18 6.20
CA LEU A 32 5.78 16.28 5.65
C LEU A 32 6.04 15.21 4.58
N THR A 33 5.63 13.97 4.85
CA THR A 33 5.82 12.85 3.92
C THR A 33 5.00 13.05 2.65
N LEU A 34 3.72 13.42 2.77
CA LEU A 34 2.85 13.69 1.62
C LEU A 34 3.36 14.88 0.80
N ARG A 35 3.89 15.91 1.46
CA ARG A 35 4.53 17.04 0.78
C ARG A 35 5.78 16.61 0.03
N ARG A 36 6.68 15.84 0.66
CA ARG A 36 7.89 15.30 0.01
C ARG A 36 7.55 14.41 -1.18
N ALA A 37 6.59 13.50 -1.02
CA ALA A 37 6.11 12.65 -2.11
C ALA A 37 5.57 13.50 -3.27
N ALA A 38 4.79 14.55 -2.97
CA ALA A 38 4.24 15.43 -3.99
C ALA A 38 5.30 16.26 -4.73
N THR A 39 6.36 16.71 -4.05
CA THR A 39 7.35 17.63 -4.63
C THR A 39 8.59 16.95 -5.19
N LEU A 40 8.95 15.77 -4.69
CA LEU A 40 10.20 15.08 -5.02
C LEU A 40 9.99 13.72 -5.70
N GLY A 41 8.80 13.12 -5.57
CA GLY A 41 8.48 11.82 -6.15
C GLY A 41 7.56 11.94 -7.36
N ASP A 42 7.58 10.89 -8.16
CA ASP A 42 6.61 10.68 -9.24
C ASP A 42 5.24 10.27 -8.68
N ASN A 43 5.24 9.62 -7.51
CA ASN A 43 4.02 9.16 -6.85
C ASN A 43 4.14 8.94 -5.34
N TRP A 44 3.00 8.72 -4.69
CA TRP A 44 2.88 8.39 -3.27
C TRP A 44 2.47 6.93 -3.06
N ILE A 45 3.12 6.25 -2.11
CA ILE A 45 2.74 4.91 -1.66
C ILE A 45 2.12 4.99 -0.24
N PRO A 46 0.82 4.72 -0.09
CA PRO A 46 0.21 4.63 1.24
C PRO A 46 0.70 3.38 1.99
N GLY A 47 0.74 3.49 3.32
CA GLY A 47 1.03 2.33 4.18
C GLY A 47 -0.06 1.25 4.09
N PRO A 48 0.30 -0.02 4.40
CA PRO A 48 -0.53 -1.19 4.08
C PRO A 48 -1.82 -1.31 4.88
N THR A 49 -1.91 -0.66 6.04
CA THR A 49 -3.00 -0.83 7.02
C THR A 49 -4.07 0.26 6.98
N ALA A 50 -4.01 1.20 6.03
CA ALA A 50 -4.99 2.30 5.99
C ALA A 50 -6.35 1.88 5.42
N GLU A 51 -7.41 2.25 6.12
CA GLU A 51 -8.79 2.15 5.64
C GLU A 51 -9.06 3.09 4.45
N LEU A 52 -10.09 2.77 3.66
CA LEU A 52 -10.46 3.53 2.46
C LEU A 52 -10.62 5.05 2.72
N PRO A 53 -11.30 5.52 3.78
CA PRO A 53 -11.42 6.96 4.03
C PRO A 53 -10.06 7.65 4.21
N ARG A 54 -9.12 6.98 4.89
CA ARG A 54 -7.76 7.51 5.10
C ARG A 54 -6.96 7.54 3.80
N LEU A 55 -7.15 6.56 2.92
CA LEU A 55 -6.54 6.57 1.58
C LEU A 55 -7.04 7.74 0.74
N ILE A 56 -8.36 7.96 0.72
CA ILE A 56 -8.98 9.06 -0.04
C ILE A 56 -8.45 10.40 0.48
N ALA A 57 -8.46 10.61 1.80
CA ALA A 57 -7.95 11.85 2.40
C ALA A 57 -6.47 12.09 2.06
N GLY A 58 -5.63 11.05 2.17
CA GLY A 58 -4.21 11.15 1.83
C GLY A 58 -3.98 11.45 0.34
N LYS A 59 -4.77 10.83 -0.55
CA LYS A 59 -4.71 11.09 -1.99
C LYS A 59 -5.07 12.54 -2.32
N THR A 60 -6.14 13.06 -1.73
CA THR A 60 -6.53 14.46 -1.89
C THR A 60 -5.40 15.39 -1.44
N GLN A 61 -4.87 15.20 -0.23
CA GLN A 61 -3.79 16.04 0.29
C GLN A 61 -2.50 15.96 -0.56
N PHE A 62 -2.15 14.78 -1.06
CA PHE A 62 -1.02 14.61 -1.98
C PHE A 62 -1.23 15.37 -3.29
N LEU A 63 -2.41 15.28 -3.91
CA LEU A 63 -2.73 16.01 -5.14
C LEU A 63 -2.75 17.53 -4.92
N ASP A 64 -3.26 18.00 -3.79
CA ASP A 64 -3.23 19.42 -3.42
C ASP A 64 -1.79 19.94 -3.28
N ASN A 65 -0.92 19.16 -2.63
CA ASN A 65 0.50 19.49 -2.50
C ASN A 65 1.19 19.54 -3.87
N ARG A 66 0.86 18.62 -4.79
CA ARG A 66 1.39 18.63 -6.16
C ARG A 66 0.93 19.86 -6.92
N ALA A 67 -0.36 20.19 -6.85
CA ALA A 67 -0.91 21.37 -7.50
C ALA A 67 -0.24 22.66 -6.99
N ARG A 68 -0.03 22.79 -5.67
CA ARG A 68 0.70 23.92 -5.07
C ARG A 68 2.16 24.02 -5.53
N ALA A 69 2.77 22.89 -5.90
CA ALA A 69 4.13 22.85 -6.45
C ALA A 69 4.17 23.05 -7.98
N GLY A 70 3.02 23.27 -8.64
CA GLY A 70 2.92 23.39 -10.10
C GLY A 70 3.03 22.07 -10.87
N LEU A 71 3.03 20.92 -10.17
CA LEU A 71 3.20 19.59 -10.76
C LEU A 71 1.85 18.94 -11.05
N THR A 72 1.12 19.48 -12.03
CA THR A 72 -0.28 19.10 -12.33
C THR A 72 -0.44 17.99 -13.36
N ALA A 73 0.66 17.43 -13.88
CA ALA A 73 0.60 16.30 -14.80
C ALA A 73 -0.19 15.13 -14.17
N PRO A 74 -1.10 14.48 -14.94
CA PRO A 74 -1.95 13.42 -14.41
C PRO A 74 -1.11 12.20 -14.02
N ILE A 75 -1.42 11.64 -12.85
CA ILE A 75 -0.78 10.41 -12.36
C ILE A 75 -1.57 9.20 -12.88
N ALA A 76 -0.89 8.37 -13.68
CA ALA A 76 -1.50 7.22 -14.35
C ALA A 76 -1.64 5.98 -13.45
N GLU A 77 -0.85 5.87 -12.38
CA GLU A 77 -0.78 4.68 -11.52
C GLU A 77 -1.02 5.04 -10.06
N TRP A 78 -1.63 4.15 -9.28
CA TRP A 78 -1.86 4.36 -7.86
C TRP A 78 -1.52 3.09 -7.09
N PRO A 79 -0.30 2.98 -6.55
CA PRO A 79 0.11 1.79 -5.84
C PRO A 79 -0.66 1.67 -4.51
N LEU A 80 -1.02 0.44 -4.16
CA LEU A 80 -1.60 0.09 -2.86
C LEU A 80 -0.86 -1.12 -2.32
N THR A 81 -0.31 -0.97 -1.12
CA THR A 81 0.24 -2.11 -0.37
C THR A 81 -0.90 -2.75 0.40
N ARG A 82 -1.11 -4.06 0.23
CA ARG A 82 -2.14 -4.84 0.93
C ARG A 82 -1.66 -6.25 1.18
N ASP A 83 -1.94 -6.73 2.38
CA ASP A 83 -1.83 -8.14 2.67
C ASP A 83 -3.10 -8.84 2.20
N VAL A 84 -2.93 -9.94 1.48
CA VAL A 84 -4.04 -10.75 0.98
C VAL A 84 -3.81 -12.18 1.41
N ILE A 85 -4.82 -12.77 2.05
CA ILE A 85 -4.82 -14.18 2.44
C ILE A 85 -5.74 -14.93 1.48
N ILE A 86 -5.15 -15.81 0.70
CA ILE A 86 -5.85 -16.60 -0.31
C ILE A 86 -5.97 -18.04 0.22
N ALA A 87 -7.21 -18.50 0.41
CA ALA A 87 -7.52 -19.87 0.78
C ALA A 87 -8.16 -20.60 -0.40
N GLY A 88 -7.87 -21.91 -0.55
CA GLY A 88 -8.41 -22.71 -1.66
C GLY A 88 -9.92 -22.90 -1.64
N ARG A 89 -10.58 -22.73 -0.48
CA ARG A 89 -12.03 -22.73 -0.33
C ARG A 89 -12.44 -21.81 0.81
N ARG A 90 -13.54 -21.08 0.64
CA ARG A 90 -14.16 -20.33 1.74
C ARG A 90 -14.69 -21.33 2.77
N PRO A 91 -14.25 -21.29 4.03
CA PRO A 91 -14.72 -22.25 5.03
C PRO A 91 -16.23 -22.11 5.23
N SER A 92 -16.96 -23.20 5.06
CA SER A 92 -18.39 -23.31 5.34
C SER A 92 -18.56 -23.87 6.75
N GLY A 93 -18.33 -23.04 7.77
CA GLY A 93 -18.48 -23.41 9.18
C GLY A 93 -17.17 -23.32 9.99
N PRO A 94 -17.21 -23.68 11.28
CA PRO A 94 -16.02 -23.73 12.13
C PRO A 94 -15.12 -24.90 11.71
N SER A 95 -13.89 -24.59 11.30
CA SER A 95 -12.85 -25.56 10.96
C SER A 95 -11.46 -25.01 11.30
N CYS A 96 -10.44 -25.87 11.31
CA CYS A 96 -9.04 -25.45 11.48
C CYS A 96 -8.60 -24.47 10.38
N ASP A 97 -9.15 -24.59 9.17
CA ASP A 97 -8.95 -23.63 8.07
C ASP A 97 -9.61 -22.28 8.37
N ALA A 98 -10.80 -22.29 9.00
CA ALA A 98 -11.49 -21.08 9.41
C ALA A 98 -10.80 -20.37 10.59
N ALA A 99 -10.16 -21.13 11.48
CA ALA A 99 -9.35 -20.63 12.58
C ALA A 99 -8.03 -20.04 12.06
N SER A 100 -7.33 -20.75 11.18
CA SER A 100 -6.12 -20.27 10.49
C SER A 100 -6.38 -19.04 9.62
N TRP A 101 -7.52 -19.01 8.92
CA TRP A 101 -7.97 -17.85 8.15
C TRP A 101 -8.26 -16.64 9.06
N ARG A 102 -8.92 -16.87 10.21
CA ARG A 102 -9.16 -15.81 11.21
C ARG A 102 -7.85 -15.30 11.81
N ALA A 103 -6.93 -16.20 12.18
CA ALA A 103 -5.60 -15.87 12.71
C ALA A 103 -4.80 -15.01 11.72
N ALA A 104 -4.72 -15.45 10.47
CA ALA A 104 -4.03 -14.72 9.42
C ALA A 104 -4.69 -13.34 9.21
N SER A 105 -6.02 -13.28 9.07
CA SER A 105 -6.75 -12.03 8.79
C SER A 105 -6.67 -11.03 9.93
N SER A 106 -6.55 -11.51 11.17
CA SER A 106 -6.47 -10.67 12.37
C SER A 106 -5.05 -10.14 12.59
N SER A 107 -4.02 -10.94 12.30
CA SER A 107 -2.61 -10.49 12.32
C SER A 107 -2.35 -9.31 11.36
N VAL A 108 -2.96 -9.33 10.17
CA VAL A 108 -2.93 -8.22 9.19
C VAL A 108 -3.60 -6.94 9.74
N ALA A 109 -4.61 -7.09 10.58
CA ALA A 109 -5.32 -5.98 11.21
C ALA A 109 -4.68 -5.49 12.52
N GLY A 110 -3.49 -6.00 12.89
CA GLY A 110 -2.82 -5.67 14.15
C GLY A 110 -3.58 -6.15 15.40
N ARG A 111 -4.52 -7.09 15.24
CA ARG A 111 -5.24 -7.74 16.34
C ARG A 111 -4.79 -9.19 16.42
N HIS A 112 -4.13 -9.59 17.49
CA HIS A 112 -3.81 -11.01 17.72
C HIS A 112 -4.87 -11.61 18.65
N PRO A 113 -5.94 -12.24 18.13
CA PRO A 113 -6.74 -13.13 18.94
C PRO A 113 -5.92 -14.40 19.22
N GLU A 114 -5.98 -14.91 20.44
CA GLU A 114 -5.58 -16.29 20.71
C GLU A 114 -6.49 -17.23 19.91
N VAL A 115 -5.90 -18.21 19.23
CA VAL A 115 -6.63 -19.15 18.37
C VAL A 115 -6.51 -20.54 19.00
N PRO A 116 -7.36 -20.88 19.97
CA PRO A 116 -7.47 -22.27 20.40
C PRO A 116 -8.15 -23.06 19.28
N CYS A 117 -7.54 -24.18 18.91
CA CYS A 117 -8.25 -25.25 18.21
C CYS A 117 -9.11 -26.00 19.22
#